data_AF-A0A7S2VYE7-F1
#
_entry.id   AF-A0A7S2VYE7-F1
#
_cell.length_a   1.000
_cell.length_b   1.000
_cell.length_c   1.000
_cell.angle_alpha   90.00
_cell.angle_beta   90.00
_cell.angle_gamma   90.00
#
_symmetry.space_group_name_H-M   'P 1'
#
loop_
_entity.id
_entity.type
_entity.pdbx_description
1 polymer ?
#
loop_
_entity_poly.entity_id
_entity_poly.type
_entity_poly.pdbx_seq_one_letter_code
_entity_poly.pdbx_strand_id
1 'polypeptide(L)'
;MSSNDPRQLDRERATTSAPSCPKSWQTYFSDVSFDYNDRRAELTSSITTFLMSNVGQTFVKEVHLSDDCTISVAIDYERLKRFTSDIPDLHAALTCAPLECMACLRCA
;
A
#
# COMPACT_ATOMS: atom_id res chain seq x y z
N MET A 1 21.74 23.51 39.38
CA MET A 1 20.71 24.38 38.78
C MET A 1 20.80 24.22 37.28
N SER A 2 19.68 23.80 36.70
CA SER A 2 19.30 23.75 35.27
C SER A 2 20.20 23.03 34.27
N SER A 3 19.80 21.78 34.01
CA SER A 3 19.88 21.15 32.70
C SER A 3 19.40 22.08 31.60
N ASN A 4 20.15 22.16 30.50
CA ASN A 4 19.54 22.35 29.20
C ASN A 4 20.29 21.46 28.22
N ASP A 5 19.77 20.25 28.03
CA ASP A 5 20.35 19.23 27.20
C ASP A 5 19.70 19.31 25.80
N PRO A 6 20.44 19.61 24.73
CA PRO A 6 19.89 19.74 23.38
C PRO A 6 19.51 18.39 22.73
N ARG A 7 19.61 17.26 23.44
CA ARG A 7 19.28 15.90 22.94
C ARG A 7 17.79 15.63 22.69
N GLN A 8 16.89 16.61 22.86
CA GLN A 8 15.44 16.36 22.90
C GLN A 8 14.63 16.84 21.68
N LEU A 9 15.17 17.65 20.78
CA LEU A 9 14.36 18.32 19.74
C LEU A 9 14.41 17.71 18.33
N ASP A 10 15.22 16.68 18.06
CA ASP A 10 15.23 16.01 16.73
C ASP A 10 15.06 14.49 16.84
N ARG A 11 14.53 14.01 17.97
CA ARG A 11 14.25 12.58 18.23
C ARG A 11 13.01 12.06 17.49
N GLU A 12 12.35 12.89 16.68
CA GLU A 12 11.07 12.58 16.03
C GLU A 12 11.09 12.84 14.52
N ARG A 13 12.25 12.77 13.85
CA ARG A 13 12.27 12.31 12.46
C ARG A 13 11.86 10.84 12.47
N ALA A 14 10.55 10.60 12.35
CA ALA A 14 9.98 9.29 12.08
C ALA A 14 10.88 8.58 11.06
N THR A 15 11.41 7.44 11.47
CA THR A 15 12.20 6.56 10.61
C THR A 15 11.23 5.96 9.59
N THR A 16 10.86 6.75 8.58
CA THR A 16 10.29 6.23 7.33
C THR A 16 11.41 5.43 6.69
N SER A 17 11.53 4.16 7.11
CA SER A 17 12.33 3.18 6.36
C SER A 17 11.89 3.28 4.91
N ALA A 18 12.85 3.47 4.01
CA ALA A 18 12.55 3.49 2.58
C ALA A 18 11.72 2.25 2.22
N PRO A 19 10.67 2.39 1.38
CA PRO A 19 9.85 1.25 0.99
C PRO A 19 10.75 0.17 0.38
N SER A 20 10.80 -0.98 1.03
CA SER A 20 11.55 -2.14 0.55
C SER A 20 10.79 -2.80 -0.59
N CYS A 21 11.51 -3.31 -1.60
CA CYS A 21 10.89 -4.01 -2.73
C CYS A 21 9.98 -5.17 -2.24
N PRO A 22 8.69 -5.19 -2.62
CA PRO A 22 7.79 -6.29 -2.30
C PRO A 22 8.32 -7.61 -2.87
N LYS A 23 8.25 -8.71 -2.09
CA LYS A 23 8.67 -10.05 -2.55
C LYS A 23 7.89 -10.50 -3.78
N SER A 24 6.65 -10.05 -3.90
CA SER A 24 5.70 -10.28 -4.98
C SER A 24 5.95 -9.42 -6.22
N TRP A 25 6.87 -8.45 -6.19
CA TRP A 25 7.05 -7.48 -7.28
C TRP A 25 7.26 -8.15 -8.64
N GLN A 26 8.22 -9.07 -8.72
CA GLN A 26 8.55 -9.81 -9.95
C GLN A 26 7.39 -10.68 -10.47
N THR A 27 6.44 -11.06 -9.62
CA THR A 27 5.26 -11.83 -10.01
C THR A 27 4.25 -10.97 -10.77
N TYR A 28 4.17 -9.67 -10.44
CA TYR A 28 3.17 -8.75 -11.02
C TYR A 28 3.75 -7.75 -12.00
N PHE A 29 5.07 -7.52 -11.95
CA PHE A 29 5.82 -6.60 -12.78
C PHE A 29 7.08 -7.29 -13.32
N SER A 30 6.93 -8.44 -13.98
CA SER A 30 8.04 -9.28 -14.45
C SER A 30 9.02 -8.55 -15.37
N ASP A 31 8.51 -7.61 -16.15
CA ASP A 31 9.29 -6.90 -17.18
C ASP A 31 9.88 -5.59 -16.67
N VAL A 32 9.73 -5.32 -15.37
CA VAL A 32 10.05 -4.02 -14.76
C VAL A 32 10.89 -4.21 -13.50
N SER A 33 12.11 -3.69 -13.54
CA SER A 33 12.96 -3.57 -12.35
C SER A 33 12.33 -2.63 -11.33
N PHE A 34 12.34 -3.03 -10.06
CA PHE A 34 11.86 -2.19 -8.97
C PHE A 34 12.70 -0.91 -8.86
N ASP A 35 12.04 0.24 -8.88
CA ASP A 35 12.60 1.56 -8.58
C ASP A 35 11.71 2.21 -7.53
N TYR A 36 12.31 2.79 -6.49
CA TYR A 36 11.57 3.44 -5.41
C TYR A 36 10.87 4.74 -5.85
N ASN A 37 11.32 5.35 -6.96
CA ASN A 37 10.66 6.49 -7.58
C ASN A 37 9.58 6.08 -8.60
N ASP A 38 9.39 4.77 -8.82
CA ASP A 38 8.33 4.29 -9.69
C ASP A 38 6.97 4.55 -9.04
N ARG A 39 6.03 5.14 -9.79
CA ARG A 39 4.66 5.39 -9.31
C ARG A 39 3.96 4.12 -8.85
N ARG A 40 4.26 2.96 -9.46
CA ARG A 40 3.73 1.67 -9.04
C ARG A 40 4.29 1.24 -7.69
N ALA A 41 5.57 1.52 -7.42
CA ALA A 41 6.19 1.25 -6.13
C ALA A 41 5.58 2.14 -5.04
N GLU A 42 5.38 3.43 -5.32
CA GLU A 42 4.71 4.37 -4.41
C GLU A 42 3.26 3.96 -4.13
N LEU A 43 2.49 3.64 -5.17
CA LEU A 43 1.10 3.21 -5.04
C LEU A 43 0.99 1.87 -4.29
N THR A 44 1.83 0.88 -4.63
CA THR A 44 1.87 -0.42 -3.93
C THR A 44 2.20 -0.21 -2.45
N SER A 45 3.21 0.59 -2.12
CA SER A 45 3.57 0.90 -0.73
C SER A 45 2.42 1.56 0.03
N SER A 46 1.72 2.49 -0.61
CA SER A 46 0.59 3.20 0.00
C SER A 46 -0.60 2.27 0.25
N ILE A 47 -0.90 1.39 -0.70
CA ILE A 47 -1.92 0.34 -0.56
C ILE A 47 -1.54 -0.64 0.56
N THR A 48 -0.31 -1.16 0.58
CA THR A 48 0.16 -2.07 1.64
C THR A 48 0.01 -1.41 3.01
N THR A 49 0.46 -0.16 3.14
CA THR A 49 0.34 0.60 4.39
C THR A 49 -1.13 0.73 4.82
N PHE A 50 -2.02 1.02 3.89
CA PHE A 50 -3.46 1.08 4.16
C PHE A 50 -4.02 -0.28 4.59
N LEU A 51 -3.76 -1.35 3.84
CA LEU A 51 -4.27 -2.69 4.11
C LEU A 51 -3.77 -3.25 5.45
N MET A 52 -2.55 -2.88 5.88
CA MET A 52 -2.02 -3.25 7.19
C MET A 52 -2.64 -2.46 8.35
N SER A 53 -3.29 -1.32 8.09
CA SER A 53 -3.99 -0.54 9.12
C SER A 53 -5.23 -1.26 9.67
N ASN A 54 -5.69 -0.89 10.86
CA ASN A 54 -6.91 -1.44 11.46
C ASN A 54 -8.14 -1.30 10.54
N VAL A 55 -8.21 -0.19 9.79
CA VAL A 55 -9.31 0.08 8.85
C VAL A 55 -9.16 -0.80 7.61
N GLY A 56 -7.97 -0.83 6.99
CA GLY A 56 -7.70 -1.63 5.80
C GLY A 56 -7.89 -3.13 6.02
N GLN A 57 -7.53 -3.63 7.20
CA GLN A 57 -7.79 -5.02 7.57
C GLN A 57 -9.28 -5.37 7.51
N THR A 58 -10.20 -4.42 7.74
CA THR A 58 -11.64 -4.69 7.61
C THR A 58 -12.10 -4.94 6.16
N PHE A 59 -11.29 -4.58 5.16
CA PHE A 59 -11.58 -4.85 3.75
C PHE A 59 -11.07 -6.21 3.29
N VAL A 60 -10.03 -6.76 3.94
CA VAL A 60 -9.42 -8.04 3.57
C VAL A 60 -9.77 -9.18 4.54
N LYS A 61 -10.67 -8.93 5.50
CA LYS A 61 -11.14 -9.94 6.46
C LYS A 61 -12.02 -11.00 5.83
N GLU A 62 -12.85 -10.62 4.85
CA GLU A 62 -13.76 -11.54 4.17
C GLU A 62 -13.08 -12.12 2.93
N VAL A 63 -12.22 -13.09 3.19
CA VAL A 63 -11.55 -13.87 2.15
C VAL A 63 -12.47 -15.00 1.71
N HIS A 64 -12.78 -15.05 0.42
CA HIS A 64 -13.58 -16.10 -0.19
C HIS A 64 -12.67 -17.07 -0.95
N LEU A 65 -12.69 -18.34 -0.52
CA LEU A 65 -12.09 -19.46 -1.25
C LEU A 65 -13.11 -19.96 -2.27
N SER A 66 -12.79 -19.80 -3.55
CA SER A 66 -13.67 -20.26 -4.64
C SER A 66 -13.37 -21.72 -5.02
N ASP A 67 -12.12 -22.13 -4.87
CA ASP A 67 -11.61 -23.50 -5.05
C ASP A 67 -10.30 -23.64 -4.25
N ASP A 68 -9.63 -24.79 -4.35
CA ASP A 68 -8.39 -25.09 -3.60
C ASP A 68 -7.20 -24.15 -3.95
N CYS A 69 -7.28 -23.37 -5.03
CA CYS A 69 -6.19 -22.51 -5.53
C CYS A 69 -6.59 -21.04 -5.69
N THR A 70 -7.88 -20.70 -5.58
CA THR A 70 -8.38 -19.35 -5.85
C THR A 70 -8.85 -18.67 -4.57
N ILE A 71 -8.07 -17.66 -4.16
CA ILE A 71 -8.40 -16.73 -3.09
C ILE A 71 -8.93 -15.45 -3.71
N SER A 72 -10.11 -15.00 -3.27
CA SER A 72 -10.72 -13.76 -3.72
C SER A 72 -11.15 -12.89 -2.54
N VAL A 73 -11.06 -11.57 -2.72
CA VAL A 73 -11.52 -10.58 -1.74
C VAL A 73 -12.47 -9.64 -2.47
N ALA A 74 -13.69 -9.51 -1.96
CA ALA A 74 -14.66 -8.56 -2.47
C ALA A 74 -14.54 -7.25 -1.69
N ILE A 75 -14.28 -6.15 -2.40
CA ILE A 75 -14.10 -4.82 -1.80
C ILE A 75 -15.19 -3.90 -2.31
N ASP A 76 -15.96 -3.30 -1.40
CA ASP A 76 -16.89 -2.22 -1.72
C ASP A 76 -16.10 -0.97 -2.12
N TYR A 77 -16.26 -0.55 -3.38
CA TYR A 77 -15.51 0.57 -3.94
C TYR A 77 -15.89 1.92 -3.31
N GLU A 78 -17.18 2.15 -3.02
CA GLU A 78 -17.63 3.41 -2.42
C GLU A 78 -17.11 3.54 -0.99
N ARG A 79 -17.05 2.42 -0.26
CA ARG A 79 -16.44 2.36 1.06
C ARG A 79 -14.92 2.56 0.96
N LEU A 80 -14.24 1.87 0.04
CA LEU A 80 -12.79 2.01 -0.17
C LEU A 80 -12.45 3.49 -0.40
N LYS A 81 -13.14 4.13 -1.35
CA LYS A 81 -12.95 5.53 -1.71
C LYS A 81 -13.06 6.52 -0.56
N ARG A 82 -13.92 6.24 0.43
CA ARG A 82 -14.04 7.10 1.63
C ARG A 82 -12.83 6.99 2.56
N PHE A 83 -12.16 5.84 2.58
CA PHE A 83 -11.03 5.59 3.48
C PHE A 83 -9.66 5.72 2.79
N THR A 84 -9.64 5.82 1.46
CA THR A 84 -8.43 5.97 0.66
C THR A 84 -8.35 7.32 -0.06
N SER A 85 -9.08 8.34 0.40
CA SER A 85 -9.03 9.69 -0.16
C SER A 85 -7.62 10.28 -0.16
N ASP A 86 -6.82 9.87 0.81
CA ASP A 86 -5.45 10.36 1.04
C ASP A 86 -4.39 9.53 0.31
N ILE A 87 -4.79 8.43 -0.36
CA ILE A 87 -3.87 7.64 -1.18
C ILE A 87 -3.81 8.32 -2.56
N PRO A 88 -2.69 8.99 -2.90
CA PRO A 88 -2.57 9.68 -4.17
C PRO A 88 -2.73 8.68 -5.32
N ASP A 89 -3.40 9.13 -6.37
CA ASP A 89 -3.57 8.42 -7.63
C ASP A 89 -4.31 7.06 -7.59
N LEU A 90 -4.73 6.51 -6.44
CA LEU A 90 -5.44 5.22 -6.40
C LEU A 90 -6.73 5.25 -7.23
N HIS A 91 -7.58 6.27 -7.03
CA HIS A 91 -8.84 6.39 -7.76
C HIS A 91 -8.64 6.69 -9.25
N ALA A 92 -7.63 7.50 -9.56
CA ALA A 92 -7.24 7.77 -10.94
C ALA A 92 -6.73 6.51 -11.62
N ALA A 93 -5.90 5.71 -10.94
CA ALA A 93 -5.37 4.44 -11.45
C ALA A 93 -6.48 3.40 -11.67
N LEU A 94 -7.44 3.28 -10.74
CA LEU A 94 -8.61 2.39 -10.91
C LEU A 94 -9.45 2.75 -12.13
N THR A 95 -9.50 4.03 -12.52
CA THR A 95 -10.30 4.50 -13.64
C THR A 95 -9.54 4.49 -14.97
N CYS A 96 -8.30 4.97 -14.95
CA CYS A 96 -7.51 5.25 -16.16
C CYS A 96 -6.50 4.15 -16.50
N ALA A 97 -6.06 3.36 -15.51
CA ALA A 97 -5.07 2.29 -15.67
C ALA A 97 -5.42 1.05 -14.82
N PRO A 98 -6.62 0.47 -15.00
CA PRO A 98 -7.14 -0.55 -14.08
C PRO A 98 -6.26 -1.80 -13.99
N LEU A 99 -5.64 -2.24 -15.08
CA LEU A 99 -4.75 -3.41 -15.07
C LEU A 99 -3.50 -3.19 -14.21
N GLU A 100 -2.89 -2.01 -14.34
CA GLU A 100 -1.72 -1.65 -13.53
C GLU A 100 -2.11 -1.48 -12.06
N CYS A 101 -3.24 -0.82 -11.79
CA CYS A 101 -3.75 -0.69 -10.44
C CYS A 101 -4.05 -2.05 -9.78
N MET A 102 -4.63 -2.99 -10.54
CA MET A 102 -4.87 -4.34 -10.04
C MET A 102 -3.56 -5.10 -9.79
N ALA A 103 -2.52 -4.87 -10.58
CA ALA A 103 -1.19 -5.42 -10.32
C ALA A 103 -0.61 -4.85 -9.00
N CYS A 104 -0.72 -3.53 -8.76
CA CYS A 104 -0.32 -2.91 -7.50
C CYS A 104 -1.10 -3.49 -6.31
N LEU A 105 -2.43 -3.62 -6.43
CA LEU A 105 -3.29 -4.20 -5.38
C LEU A 105 -2.93 -5.64 -5.05
N ARG A 106 -2.58 -6.46 -6.04
CA ARG A 106 -2.18 -7.86 -5.83
C ARG A 106 -0.74 -8.00 -5.33
N CYS A 107 0.11 -7.01 -5.62
CA CYS A 107 1.48 -6.94 -5.14
C CYS A 107 1.56 -6.52 -3.68
N ALA A 108 0.63 -5.66 -3.23
CA ALA A 108 0.58 -5.05 -1.91
C ALA A 108 0.32 -6.04 -0.77
#